data_AF-A0A7S4M5Q6-F1
#
_entry.id   AF-A0A7S4M5Q6-F1
#
_cell.length_a   1.000
_cell.length_b   1.000
_cell.length_c   1.000
_cell.angle_alpha   90.00
_cell.angle_beta   90.00
_cell.angle_gamma   90.00
#
_symmetry.space_group_name_H-M   'P 1'
#
loop_
_entity.id
_entity.type
_entity.pdbx_description
1 polymer ?
#
loop_
_entity_poly.entity_id
_entity_poly.type
_entity_poly.pdbx_seq_one_letter_code
_entity_poly.pdbx_strand_id
1 'polypeptide(L)'
;WVLVLFVLVGVLLVLLGLVLAYVIVPKNPYRFVDDDAWSWGVVFDLGSGASRVRIFQWSTELLIPVQPSPLGKYDYWEYAAKPGVSAYGIDVQGAADSLEPLLDYAQQKLKSQNANLTKTVVFLYATGGMRMMSSHRQEILLDAIRLKVREFPFRFEDHWATVISSKQEAVFDWLAVQQTLVIEDAYGDSMKSFQSVTDGVSVDTWSYEKGDTIGVIDVGGASVEISFEPSEEFRTDKHFDGAVVDGTDFTEVDSGIGSVYIGGTIYQVYSSGYGEVGHREFLNHYQRLLYDENFIQEQSSGYVLDDPCGWSEFVIQGTFTGSKEKPVYLYGSADPTRCIETIRKVWKNILGCESYDCIKKGQPSVEKHLFIGFNTFLSVQRSLDLDDRPYILELLYWGQQILDMEVNEAVELLTGNPDDVVTAYADIFNTFYLYVMLTDIFGFSPDSNQILFTDRFYFHHTSLTWGLGAMTYQVDHLAL
;
A
#
# COMPACT_ATOMS: atom_id res chain seq x y z
N TRP A 1 -56.29 20.52 -34.24
CA TRP A 1 -56.54 21.03 -32.87
C TRP A 1 -56.51 19.93 -31.83
N VAL A 2 -57.41 18.94 -31.88
CA VAL A 2 -57.43 17.84 -30.89
C VAL A 2 -56.12 17.04 -30.85
N LEU A 3 -55.56 16.67 -32.01
CA LEU A 3 -54.31 15.92 -32.08
C LEU A 3 -53.10 16.70 -31.49
N VAL A 4 -53.06 18.01 -31.72
CA VAL A 4 -52.01 18.91 -31.22
C VAL A 4 -52.09 19.04 -29.70
N LEU A 5 -53.31 19.08 -29.15
CA LEU A 5 -53.53 19.12 -27.71
C LEU A 5 -53.03 17.83 -27.03
N PHE A 6 -53.28 16.65 -27.62
CA PHE A 6 -52.79 15.38 -27.09
C PHE A 6 -51.26 15.28 -27.10
N VAL A 7 -50.60 15.77 -28.15
CA VAL A 7 -49.14 15.81 -28.22
C VAL A 7 -48.56 16.74 -27.17
N LEU A 8 -49.14 17.94 -26.99
CA LEU A 8 -48.67 18.89 -25.98
C LEU A 8 -48.83 18.37 -24.55
N VAL A 9 -49.96 17.71 -24.24
CA VAL A 9 -50.18 17.07 -22.94
C VAL A 9 -49.20 15.92 -22.72
N GLY A 10 -48.93 15.11 -23.75
CA GLY A 10 -47.94 14.03 -23.68
C GLY A 10 -46.53 14.55 -23.37
N VAL A 11 -46.09 15.61 -24.05
CA VAL A 11 -44.79 16.26 -23.79
C VAL A 11 -44.74 16.82 -22.37
N LEU A 12 -45.81 17.46 -21.90
CA LEU A 12 -45.87 18.02 -20.55
C LEU A 12 -45.75 16.93 -19.47
N LEU A 13 -46.40 15.78 -19.66
CA LEU A 13 -46.34 14.65 -18.73
C LEU A 13 -44.94 14.00 -18.71
N VAL A 14 -44.27 13.89 -19.86
CA VAL A 14 -42.88 13.40 -19.93
C VAL A 14 -41.93 14.37 -19.22
N LEU A 15 -42.07 15.67 -19.46
CA LEU A 15 -41.25 16.68 -18.76
C LEU A 15 -41.52 16.69 -17.25
N LEU A 16 -42.78 16.55 -16.83
CA LEU A 16 -43.13 16.44 -15.41
C LEU A 16 -42.54 15.15 -14.80
N GLY A 17 -42.57 14.04 -15.54
CA GLY A 17 -41.94 12.78 -15.14
C GLY A 17 -40.43 12.90 -15.00
N LEU A 18 -39.75 13.62 -15.90
CA LEU A 18 -38.31 13.88 -15.81
C LEU A 18 -37.95 14.82 -14.66
N VAL A 19 -38.77 15.83 -14.38
CA VAL A 19 -38.58 16.73 -13.24
C VAL A 19 -38.83 15.99 -11.92
N LEU A 20 -39.90 15.19 -11.84
CA LEU A 20 -40.17 14.34 -10.68
C LEU A 20 -39.07 13.30 -10.48
N ALA A 21 -38.57 12.67 -11.54
CA ALA A 21 -37.41 11.79 -11.46
C ALA A 21 -36.17 12.56 -10.98
N TYR A 22 -35.89 13.76 -11.48
CA TYR A 22 -34.76 14.58 -11.03
C TYR A 22 -34.87 15.04 -9.56
N VAL A 23 -36.09 15.20 -9.04
CA VAL A 23 -36.37 15.62 -7.65
C VAL A 23 -36.44 14.44 -6.68
N ILE A 24 -36.94 13.29 -7.15
CA ILE A 24 -37.13 12.06 -6.35
C ILE A 24 -35.89 11.17 -6.40
N VAL A 25 -35.08 11.21 -7.45
CA VAL A 25 -33.72 10.65 -7.44
C VAL A 25 -32.98 11.38 -6.33
N PRO A 26 -32.57 10.69 -5.26
CA PRO A 26 -31.89 11.33 -4.16
C PRO A 26 -30.60 11.96 -4.71
N LYS A 27 -30.49 13.28 -4.58
CA LYS A 27 -29.28 14.01 -5.00
C LYS A 27 -28.04 13.69 -4.14
N ASN A 28 -28.21 12.90 -3.08
CA ASN A 28 -27.15 12.20 -2.36
C ASN A 28 -27.83 11.33 -1.29
N PRO A 29 -27.40 10.10 -1.03
CA PRO A 29 -27.97 9.25 0.03
C PRO A 29 -27.54 9.66 1.45
N TYR A 30 -26.61 10.61 1.60
CA TYR A 30 -26.07 11.00 2.90
C TYR A 30 -26.86 12.15 3.52
N ARG A 31 -27.89 11.83 4.32
CA ARG A 31 -28.56 12.82 5.16
C ARG A 31 -28.92 12.25 6.52
N PHE A 32 -27.92 12.14 7.39
CA PHE A 32 -28.11 12.11 8.84
C PHE A 32 -27.72 13.49 9.41
N VAL A 33 -28.63 14.08 10.18
CA VAL A 33 -28.44 15.36 10.88
C VAL A 33 -28.00 15.02 12.30
N ASP A 34 -26.79 15.42 12.67
CA ASP A 34 -26.27 15.38 14.04
C ASP A 34 -25.53 16.71 14.31
N ASP A 35 -25.64 17.23 15.54
CA ASP A 35 -25.16 18.57 15.96
C ASP A 35 -23.62 18.75 15.97
N ASP A 36 -22.84 17.74 15.55
CA ASP A 36 -21.40 17.83 15.38
C ASP A 36 -21.09 17.87 13.88
N ALA A 37 -20.76 19.06 13.35
CA ALA A 37 -20.41 19.24 11.94
C ALA A 37 -19.27 18.33 11.45
N TRP A 38 -18.50 17.70 12.35
CA TRP A 38 -17.36 16.84 12.04
C TRP A 38 -17.55 15.42 12.55
N SER A 39 -17.34 14.46 11.65
CA SER A 39 -17.21 13.04 11.95
C SER A 39 -15.73 12.63 11.99
N TRP A 40 -15.44 11.61 12.79
CA TRP A 40 -14.07 11.15 13.06
C TRP A 40 -13.99 9.64 12.90
N GLY A 41 -12.83 9.18 12.40
CA GLY A 41 -12.53 7.77 12.28
C GLY A 41 -11.06 7.50 12.56
N VAL A 42 -10.75 6.30 13.05
CA VAL A 42 -9.38 5.86 13.34
C VAL A 42 -9.11 4.54 12.63
N VAL A 43 -7.96 4.45 11.96
CA VAL A 43 -7.46 3.19 11.40
C VAL A 43 -6.18 2.79 12.11
N PHE A 44 -6.14 1.54 12.57
CA PHE A 44 -4.94 0.89 13.07
C PHE A 44 -4.40 -0.06 11.99
N ASP A 45 -3.19 0.22 11.52
CA ASP A 45 -2.38 -0.63 10.65
C ASP A 45 -1.54 -1.55 11.54
N LEU A 46 -1.90 -2.84 11.60
CA LEU A 46 -1.20 -3.84 12.41
C LEU A 46 -0.12 -4.56 11.58
N GLY A 47 0.83 -3.79 11.07
CA GLY A 47 1.92 -4.26 10.22
C GLY A 47 2.94 -5.15 10.94
N SER A 48 3.78 -5.85 10.16
CA SER A 48 4.76 -6.81 10.71
C SER A 48 5.92 -6.15 11.47
N GLY A 49 6.38 -4.98 11.01
CA GLY A 49 7.49 -4.26 11.65
C GLY A 49 7.05 -3.27 12.73
N ALA A 50 5.84 -2.72 12.61
CA ALA A 50 5.27 -1.74 13.54
C ALA A 50 3.75 -1.75 13.41
N SER A 51 3.06 -1.44 14.51
CA SER A 51 1.64 -1.13 14.53
C SER A 51 1.47 0.40 14.52
N ARG A 52 0.59 0.95 13.67
CA ARG A 52 0.39 2.39 13.54
C ARG A 52 -1.07 2.77 13.71
N VAL A 53 -1.32 3.95 14.26
CA VAL A 53 -2.67 4.53 14.38
C VAL A 53 -2.72 5.82 13.59
N ARG A 54 -3.80 6.04 12.84
CA ARG A 54 -4.05 7.26 12.06
C ARG A 54 -5.47 7.74 12.28
N ILE A 55 -5.62 9.06 12.40
CA ILE A 55 -6.91 9.71 12.65
C ILE A 55 -7.34 10.46 11.41
N PHE A 56 -8.60 10.27 11.03
CA PHE A 56 -9.25 10.86 9.88
C PHE A 56 -10.50 11.63 10.31
N GLN A 57 -10.92 12.57 9.47
CA GLN A 57 -12.13 13.34 9.68
C GLN A 57 -12.83 13.64 8.36
N TRP A 58 -14.14 13.92 8.43
CA TRP A 58 -14.96 14.34 7.31
C TRP A 58 -16.19 15.11 7.80
N SER A 59 -16.90 15.75 6.89
CA SER A 59 -18.18 16.39 7.19
C SER A 59 -19.19 16.12 6.09
N THR A 60 -20.24 15.38 6.40
CA THR A 60 -21.38 15.19 5.49
C THR A 60 -22.14 16.50 5.29
N GLU A 61 -22.26 17.32 6.33
CA GLU A 61 -22.93 18.63 6.29
C GLU A 61 -22.19 19.63 5.39
N LEU A 62 -20.87 19.72 5.55
CA LEU A 62 -20.03 20.68 4.80
C LEU A 62 -19.57 20.12 3.45
N LEU A 63 -20.02 18.92 3.07
CA LEU A 63 -19.58 18.21 1.87
C LEU A 63 -18.05 18.05 1.79
N ILE A 64 -17.44 17.82 2.95
CA ILE A 64 -16.01 17.64 3.09
C ILE A 64 -15.70 16.14 3.04
N PRO A 65 -14.91 15.70 2.05
CA PRO A 65 -14.57 14.28 1.90
C PRO A 65 -13.65 13.80 3.04
N VAL A 66 -13.56 12.47 3.21
CA VAL A 66 -12.64 11.82 4.15
C VAL A 66 -11.22 12.31 3.92
N GLN A 67 -10.58 12.78 4.96
CA GLN A 67 -9.21 13.28 4.85
C GLN A 67 -8.43 13.10 6.16
N PRO A 68 -7.10 13.23 6.09
CA PRO A 68 -6.24 13.21 7.27
C PRO A 68 -6.65 14.23 8.34
N SER A 69 -6.40 13.88 9.60
CA SER A 69 -6.41 14.85 10.69
C SER A 69 -5.00 15.21 11.14
N PRO A 70 -4.71 16.48 11.48
CA PRO A 70 -5.61 17.65 11.45
C PRO A 70 -5.69 18.30 10.06
N LEU A 71 -6.82 18.99 9.77
CA LEU A 71 -7.06 19.63 8.48
C LEU A 71 -5.93 20.60 8.12
N GLY A 72 -5.51 20.57 6.85
CA GLY A 72 -4.57 21.53 6.29
C GLY A 72 -3.18 21.54 6.93
N LYS A 73 -2.79 20.46 7.63
CA LYS A 73 -1.42 20.30 8.16
C LYS A 73 -0.64 19.21 7.43
N TYR A 74 0.68 19.40 7.48
CA TYR A 74 1.70 18.61 6.79
C TYR A 74 1.83 17.15 7.24
N ASP A 75 1.48 16.83 8.50
CA ASP A 75 1.64 15.48 9.07
C ASP A 75 0.36 15.01 9.75
N TYR A 76 0.05 13.72 9.57
CA TYR A 76 -1.02 13.02 10.26
C TYR A 76 -0.89 13.15 11.79
N TRP A 77 -2.03 13.13 12.47
CA TRP A 77 -2.08 12.52 13.79
C TRP A 77 -1.86 11.03 13.64
N GLU A 78 -0.57 10.68 13.61
CA GLU A 78 -0.06 9.33 13.56
C GLU A 78 0.78 9.03 14.81
N TYR A 79 0.74 7.77 15.25
CA TYR A 79 1.68 7.22 16.21
C TYR A 79 2.01 5.79 15.80
N ALA A 80 3.26 5.37 16.02
CA ALA A 80 3.74 4.03 15.66
C ALA A 80 4.38 3.36 16.87
N ALA A 81 3.98 2.12 17.15
CA ALA A 81 4.57 1.25 18.16
C ALA A 81 5.37 0.14 17.48
N LYS A 82 6.56 -0.17 18.01
CA LYS A 82 7.41 -1.28 17.58
C LYS A 82 7.62 -2.25 18.75
N PRO A 83 7.68 -3.57 18.49
CA PRO A 83 7.47 -4.22 17.19
C PRO A 83 5.98 -4.29 16.80
N GLY A 84 5.68 -4.74 15.59
CA GLY A 84 4.30 -4.99 15.15
C GLY A 84 3.65 -6.20 15.83
N VAL A 85 2.32 -6.32 15.79
CA VAL A 85 1.57 -7.35 16.54
C VAL A 85 2.01 -8.78 16.22
N SER A 86 2.39 -9.08 14.97
CA SER A 86 2.80 -10.43 14.58
C SER A 86 4.13 -10.86 15.22
N ALA A 87 4.97 -9.90 15.63
CA ALA A 87 6.28 -10.18 16.22
C ALA A 87 6.18 -10.76 17.64
N TYR A 88 5.04 -10.60 18.31
CA TYR A 88 4.81 -11.15 19.65
C TYR A 88 4.60 -12.68 19.64
N GLY A 89 4.34 -13.27 18.47
CA GLY A 89 4.28 -14.72 18.29
C GLY A 89 3.23 -15.39 19.19
N ILE A 90 3.68 -16.03 20.28
CA ILE A 90 2.80 -16.71 21.24
C ILE A 90 2.43 -15.83 22.45
N ASP A 91 3.01 -14.64 22.58
CA ASP A 91 2.70 -13.68 23.63
C ASP A 91 1.46 -12.85 23.27
N VAL A 92 0.30 -13.46 23.45
CA VAL A 92 -1.00 -12.88 23.09
C VAL A 92 -1.31 -11.62 23.90
N GLN A 93 -0.98 -11.62 25.18
CA GLN A 93 -1.21 -10.45 26.05
C GLN A 93 -0.27 -9.31 25.68
N GLY A 94 1.01 -9.59 25.43
CA GLY A 94 1.97 -8.58 24.96
C GLY A 94 1.54 -7.94 23.64
N ALA A 95 0.99 -8.72 22.71
CA ALA A 95 0.43 -8.19 21.47
C ALA A 95 -0.75 -7.23 21.71
N ALA A 96 -1.67 -7.58 22.61
CA ALA A 96 -2.80 -6.72 22.96
C ALA A 96 -2.33 -5.44 23.69
N ASP A 97 -1.46 -5.57 24.68
CA ASP A 97 -0.94 -4.43 25.46
C ASP A 97 -0.10 -3.48 24.58
N SER A 98 0.50 -3.98 23.49
CA SER A 98 1.19 -3.13 22.51
C SER A 98 0.29 -2.09 21.84
N LEU A 99 -1.04 -2.29 21.84
CA LEU A 99 -2.02 -1.36 21.27
C LEU A 99 -2.42 -0.23 22.22
N GLU A 100 -2.21 -0.38 23.52
CA GLU A 100 -2.56 0.65 24.51
C GLU A 100 -1.99 2.04 24.19
N PRO A 101 -0.68 2.21 23.87
CA PRO A 101 -0.16 3.54 23.54
C PRO A 101 -0.77 4.13 22.24
N LEU A 102 -1.19 3.28 21.30
CA LEU A 102 -1.85 3.71 20.06
C LEU A 102 -3.29 4.20 20.34
N LEU A 103 -4.03 3.44 21.16
CA LEU A 103 -5.40 3.76 21.56
C LEU A 103 -5.44 5.03 22.43
N ASP A 104 -4.51 5.16 23.38
CA ASP A 104 -4.34 6.35 24.21
C ASP A 104 -4.04 7.59 23.37
N TYR A 105 -3.12 7.47 22.42
CA TYR A 105 -2.80 8.55 21.50
C TYR A 105 -4.04 9.03 20.73
N ALA A 106 -4.79 8.10 20.12
CA ALA A 106 -6.02 8.43 19.40
C ALA A 106 -7.04 9.12 20.32
N GLN A 107 -7.26 8.58 21.51
CA GLN A 107 -8.21 9.12 22.47
C GLN A 107 -7.83 10.54 22.90
N GLN A 108 -6.55 10.79 23.18
CA GLN A 108 -6.06 12.11 23.59
C GLN A 108 -6.22 13.14 22.48
N LYS A 109 -5.86 12.80 21.24
CA LYS A 109 -6.02 13.69 20.08
C LYS A 109 -7.48 14.04 19.83
N LEU A 110 -8.37 13.05 19.84
CA LEU A 110 -9.80 13.26 19.62
C LEU A 110 -10.45 14.07 20.74
N LYS A 111 -10.12 13.81 22.01
CA LYS A 111 -10.56 14.65 23.15
C LYS A 111 -10.11 16.10 23.00
N SER A 112 -8.91 16.35 22.47
CA SER A 112 -8.41 17.72 22.24
C SER A 112 -9.25 18.50 21.21
N GLN A 113 -10.04 17.82 20.39
CA GLN A 113 -10.96 18.41 19.41
C GLN A 113 -12.42 18.41 19.86
N ASN A 114 -12.70 18.00 21.11
CA ASN A 114 -14.06 17.73 21.59
C ASN A 114 -14.84 16.71 20.74
N ALA A 115 -14.13 15.78 20.09
CA ALA A 115 -14.78 14.73 19.31
C ALA A 115 -15.61 13.82 20.22
N ASN A 116 -16.80 13.43 19.75
CA ASN A 116 -17.64 12.46 20.42
C ASN A 116 -17.08 11.04 20.23
N LEU A 117 -16.28 10.57 21.20
CA LEU A 117 -15.59 9.28 21.10
C LEU A 117 -16.53 8.10 20.86
N THR A 118 -17.73 8.11 21.46
CA THR A 118 -18.70 7.00 21.29
C THR A 118 -19.32 6.95 19.90
N LYS A 119 -19.15 8.01 19.10
CA LYS A 119 -19.50 8.04 17.68
C LYS A 119 -18.28 7.85 16.76
N THR A 120 -17.06 7.98 17.27
CA THR A 120 -15.83 7.77 16.50
C THR A 120 -15.65 6.29 16.19
N VAL A 121 -15.69 5.94 14.90
CA VAL A 121 -15.45 4.57 14.42
C VAL A 121 -13.97 4.21 14.44
N VAL A 122 -13.65 2.98 14.82
CA VAL A 122 -12.26 2.48 14.82
C VAL A 122 -12.17 1.15 14.08
N PHE A 123 -11.22 1.07 13.14
CA PHE A 123 -10.94 -0.13 12.36
C PHE A 123 -9.51 -0.60 12.61
N LEU A 124 -9.31 -1.91 12.73
CA LEU A 124 -8.00 -2.50 12.94
C LEU A 124 -7.76 -3.54 11.84
N TYR A 125 -6.79 -3.29 10.98
CA TYR A 125 -6.47 -4.19 9.89
C TYR A 125 -5.05 -4.72 10.05
N ALA A 126 -4.95 -6.03 10.15
CA ALA A 126 -3.70 -6.76 10.15
C ALA A 126 -3.30 -7.17 8.74
N THR A 127 -2.02 -7.00 8.42
CA THR A 127 -1.48 -7.17 7.06
C THR A 127 -0.52 -8.36 6.98
N GLY A 128 0.47 -8.33 6.09
CA GLY A 128 1.33 -9.46 5.72
C GLY A 128 1.91 -10.27 6.88
N GLY A 129 2.28 -9.63 8.00
CA GLY A 129 2.81 -10.34 9.17
C GLY A 129 1.85 -11.36 9.78
N MET A 130 0.57 -10.99 9.89
CA MET A 130 -0.48 -11.86 10.42
C MET A 130 -0.97 -12.86 9.36
N ARG A 131 -0.97 -12.49 8.07
CA ARG A 131 -1.31 -13.40 6.95
C ARG A 131 -0.46 -14.67 6.95
N MET A 132 0.80 -14.58 7.36
CA MET A 132 1.75 -15.71 7.44
C MET A 132 1.51 -16.64 8.66
N MET A 133 0.64 -16.26 9.59
CA MET A 133 0.30 -17.09 10.75
C MET A 133 -0.85 -18.05 10.42
N SER A 134 -0.97 -19.17 11.14
CA SER A 134 -2.15 -20.03 10.97
C SER A 134 -3.42 -19.32 11.41
N SER A 135 -4.56 -19.58 10.75
CA SER A 135 -5.85 -18.94 11.06
C SER A 135 -6.23 -19.05 12.55
N HIS A 136 -5.90 -20.19 13.19
CA HIS A 136 -6.13 -20.35 14.62
C HIS A 136 -5.34 -19.36 15.49
N ARG A 137 -4.07 -19.09 15.14
CA ARG A 137 -3.25 -18.10 15.85
C ARG A 137 -3.69 -16.68 15.54
N GLN A 138 -4.10 -16.41 14.30
CA GLN A 138 -4.66 -15.12 13.92
C GLN A 138 -5.87 -14.77 14.80
N GLU A 139 -6.85 -15.68 14.91
CA GLU A 139 -8.05 -15.43 15.73
C GLU A 139 -7.75 -15.27 17.22
N ILE A 140 -6.83 -16.06 17.79
CA ILE A 140 -6.44 -15.89 19.20
C ILE A 140 -5.89 -14.47 19.46
N LEU A 141 -5.05 -13.97 18.56
CA LEU A 141 -4.49 -12.62 18.67
C LEU A 141 -5.56 -11.54 18.43
N LEU A 142 -6.40 -11.71 17.41
CA LEU A 142 -7.49 -10.78 17.12
C LEU A 142 -8.49 -10.71 18.28
N ASP A 143 -8.80 -11.81 18.96
CA ASP A 143 -9.69 -11.82 20.11
C ASP A 143 -9.13 -10.99 21.27
N ALA A 144 -7.83 -11.13 21.56
CA ALA A 144 -7.16 -10.31 22.57
C ALA A 144 -7.14 -8.82 22.19
N ILE A 145 -6.90 -8.53 20.91
CA ILE A 145 -6.96 -7.16 20.36
C ILE A 145 -8.38 -6.58 20.49
N ARG A 146 -9.42 -7.32 20.09
CA ARG A 146 -10.84 -6.93 20.20
C ARG A 146 -11.20 -6.63 21.66
N LEU A 147 -10.73 -7.44 22.61
CA LEU A 147 -10.93 -7.19 24.04
C LEU A 147 -10.26 -5.88 24.49
N LYS A 148 -9.00 -5.65 24.09
CA LYS A 148 -8.26 -4.42 24.42
C LYS A 148 -8.95 -3.17 23.85
N VAL A 149 -9.42 -3.20 22.60
CA VAL A 149 -10.07 -2.04 21.96
C VAL A 149 -11.37 -1.67 22.69
N ARG A 150 -12.13 -2.64 23.22
CA ARG A 150 -13.36 -2.41 24.00
C ARG A 150 -13.13 -1.71 25.34
N GLU A 151 -11.90 -1.68 25.84
CA GLU A 151 -11.56 -0.89 27.04
C GLU A 151 -11.64 0.63 26.76
N PHE A 152 -11.68 1.03 25.49
CA PHE A 152 -11.74 2.42 25.04
C PHE A 152 -13.15 2.80 24.59
N PRO A 153 -13.57 4.07 24.76
CA PRO A 153 -14.95 4.53 24.53
C PRO A 153 -15.24 4.81 23.05
N PHE A 154 -14.65 4.04 22.14
CA PHE A 154 -14.84 4.16 20.70
C PHE A 154 -16.03 3.35 20.19
N ARG A 155 -16.60 3.72 19.04
CA ARG A 155 -17.53 2.85 18.31
C ARG A 155 -16.72 1.76 17.62
N PHE A 156 -16.96 0.51 18.02
CA PHE A 156 -16.20 -0.66 17.54
C PHE A 156 -17.09 -1.90 17.47
N GLU A 157 -16.87 -2.72 16.43
CA GLU A 157 -17.50 -4.02 16.23
C GLU A 157 -16.41 -5.07 15.95
N ASP A 158 -16.59 -6.33 16.40
CA ASP A 158 -15.52 -7.35 16.35
C ASP A 158 -14.98 -7.60 14.95
N HIS A 159 -15.86 -7.56 13.94
CA HIS A 159 -15.49 -7.79 12.56
C HIS A 159 -14.70 -6.63 11.94
N TRP A 160 -14.62 -5.46 12.60
CA TRP A 160 -13.75 -4.33 12.22
C TRP A 160 -12.29 -4.53 12.64
N ALA A 161 -12.01 -5.53 13.48
CA ALA A 161 -10.66 -6.03 13.73
C ALA A 161 -10.46 -7.34 12.96
N THR A 162 -9.74 -7.29 11.85
CA THR A 162 -9.58 -8.44 10.94
C THR A 162 -8.21 -8.45 10.25
N VAL A 163 -7.83 -9.60 9.70
CA VAL A 163 -6.70 -9.71 8.77
C VAL A 163 -7.22 -9.39 7.37
N ILE A 164 -6.63 -8.40 6.70
CA ILE A 164 -6.98 -8.09 5.32
C ILE A 164 -6.12 -8.88 4.35
N SER A 165 -6.71 -9.33 3.26
CA SER A 165 -6.01 -9.92 2.12
C SER A 165 -5.11 -8.87 1.43
N SER A 166 -4.07 -9.32 0.72
CA SER A 166 -3.25 -8.40 -0.07
C SER A 166 -4.05 -7.68 -1.17
N LYS A 167 -5.09 -8.32 -1.72
CA LYS A 167 -5.98 -7.67 -2.71
C LYS A 167 -6.77 -6.51 -2.07
N GLN A 168 -7.22 -6.67 -0.83
CA GLN A 168 -7.87 -5.60 -0.06
C GLN A 168 -6.93 -4.44 0.20
N GLU A 169 -5.71 -4.74 0.66
CA GLU A 169 -4.66 -3.75 0.90
C GLU A 169 -4.37 -2.96 -0.39
N ALA A 170 -4.19 -3.66 -1.52
CA ALA A 170 -3.99 -3.03 -2.83
C ALA A 170 -5.16 -2.12 -3.26
N VAL A 171 -6.42 -2.50 -2.99
CA VAL A 171 -7.58 -1.64 -3.26
C VAL A 171 -7.57 -0.40 -2.36
N PHE A 172 -7.22 -0.55 -1.08
CA PHE A 172 -7.11 0.57 -0.16
C PHE A 172 -5.97 1.52 -0.53
N ASP A 173 -4.84 1.00 -1.01
CA ASP A 173 -3.76 1.80 -1.58
C ASP A 173 -4.24 2.65 -2.77
N TRP A 174 -4.94 2.03 -3.72
CA TRP A 174 -5.52 2.75 -4.86
C TRP A 174 -6.52 3.81 -4.43
N LEU A 175 -7.44 3.46 -3.52
CA LEU A 175 -8.43 4.40 -2.99
C LEU A 175 -7.76 5.56 -2.24
N ALA A 176 -6.64 5.35 -1.55
CA ALA A 176 -5.91 6.43 -0.90
C ALA A 176 -5.39 7.46 -1.91
N VAL A 177 -4.86 6.99 -3.05
CA VAL A 177 -4.43 7.87 -4.14
C VAL A 177 -5.61 8.63 -4.72
N GLN A 178 -6.67 7.91 -5.11
CA GLN A 178 -7.84 8.54 -5.72
C GLN A 178 -8.55 9.50 -4.76
N GLN A 179 -8.63 9.17 -3.48
CA GLN A 179 -9.19 10.04 -2.46
C GLN A 179 -8.38 11.32 -2.30
N THR A 180 -7.06 11.23 -2.40
CA THR A 180 -6.24 12.44 -2.37
C THR A 180 -6.54 13.35 -3.56
N LEU A 181 -6.73 12.78 -4.76
CA LEU A 181 -7.17 13.57 -5.92
C LEU A 181 -8.55 14.23 -5.72
N VAL A 182 -9.49 13.55 -5.05
CA VAL A 182 -10.80 14.12 -4.69
C VAL A 182 -10.65 15.27 -3.70
N ILE A 183 -9.79 15.12 -2.68
CA ILE A 183 -9.45 16.19 -1.73
C ILE A 183 -8.85 17.38 -2.48
N GLU A 184 -7.91 17.15 -3.40
CA GLU A 184 -7.31 18.20 -4.23
C GLU A 184 -8.35 18.95 -5.07
N ASP A 185 -9.22 18.23 -5.78
CA ASP A 185 -10.30 18.84 -6.58
C ASP A 185 -11.30 19.63 -5.71
N ALA A 186 -11.46 19.28 -4.42
CA ALA A 186 -12.34 19.98 -3.48
C ALA A 186 -11.74 21.29 -2.93
N TYR A 187 -10.41 21.39 -2.80
CA TYR A 187 -9.71 22.52 -2.17
C TYR A 187 -8.81 23.35 -3.12
N GLY A 188 -8.52 22.87 -4.32
CA GLY A 188 -7.53 23.44 -5.24
C GLY A 188 -8.04 24.51 -6.20
N ASP A 189 -7.17 25.49 -6.50
CA ASP A 189 -7.40 26.55 -7.48
C ASP A 189 -6.78 26.14 -8.84
N SER A 190 -7.55 25.47 -9.70
CA SER A 190 -7.36 25.21 -11.15
C SER A 190 -6.04 24.63 -11.71
N MET A 191 -4.95 24.46 -10.94
CA MET A 191 -3.66 23.97 -11.48
C MET A 191 -3.40 22.52 -11.04
N LYS A 192 -3.61 21.58 -11.98
CA LYS A 192 -3.42 20.14 -11.83
C LYS A 192 -1.95 19.79 -12.10
N SER A 193 -1.11 19.86 -11.07
CA SER A 193 0.28 19.41 -11.19
C SER A 193 0.75 18.69 -9.94
N PHE A 194 1.21 17.45 -10.10
CA PHE A 194 2.02 16.80 -9.07
C PHE A 194 3.39 17.46 -9.06
N GLN A 195 3.88 17.79 -7.87
CA GLN A 195 5.23 18.30 -7.65
C GLN A 195 5.89 17.39 -6.64
N SER A 196 7.07 16.88 -6.96
CA SER A 196 7.89 16.26 -5.94
C SER A 196 8.56 17.33 -5.07
N VAL A 197 8.91 16.94 -3.85
CA VAL A 197 9.68 17.77 -2.93
C VAL A 197 10.96 17.03 -2.56
N THR A 198 12.04 17.36 -3.26
CA THR A 198 13.41 17.16 -2.78
C THR A 198 13.95 18.53 -2.32
N ASP A 199 14.33 18.63 -1.04
CA ASP A 199 15.07 19.76 -0.45
C ASP A 199 14.63 21.20 -0.82
N GLY A 200 13.32 21.43 -0.89
CA GLY A 200 12.76 22.77 -1.12
C GLY A 200 12.97 23.32 -2.54
N VAL A 201 13.36 22.48 -3.49
CA VAL A 201 13.42 22.81 -4.92
C VAL A 201 12.28 22.08 -5.62
N SER A 202 11.39 22.84 -6.27
CA SER A 202 10.32 22.28 -7.09
C SER A 202 10.92 21.73 -8.39
N VAL A 203 10.94 20.41 -8.53
CA VAL A 203 11.38 19.73 -9.76
C VAL A 203 10.20 18.91 -10.28
N ASP A 204 9.92 19.10 -11.56
CA ASP A 204 8.86 18.45 -12.35
C ASP A 204 7.40 18.69 -11.96
N THR A 205 6.64 19.20 -12.94
CA THR A 205 5.17 19.29 -12.88
C THR A 205 4.59 18.22 -13.77
N TRP A 206 3.84 17.29 -13.18
CA TRP A 206 3.17 16.23 -13.92
C TRP A 206 1.73 16.61 -14.19
N SER A 207 1.35 16.70 -15.48
CA SER A 207 -0.02 17.01 -15.89
C SER A 207 -0.86 15.74 -16.00
N TYR A 208 -1.99 15.71 -15.32
CA TYR A 208 -3.01 14.67 -15.35
C TYR A 208 -4.31 15.26 -15.90
N GLU A 209 -5.02 14.55 -16.77
CA GLU A 209 -6.32 15.02 -17.25
C GLU A 209 -7.41 14.71 -16.22
N LYS A 210 -8.35 15.65 -16.05
CA LYS A 210 -9.48 15.45 -15.14
C LYS A 210 -10.27 14.20 -15.54
N GLY A 211 -10.23 13.16 -14.71
CA GLY A 211 -10.92 11.90 -14.93
C GLY A 211 -10.01 10.71 -15.21
N ASP A 212 -8.70 10.93 -15.42
CA ASP A 212 -7.75 9.82 -15.42
C ASP A 212 -7.71 9.17 -14.01
N THR A 213 -7.11 8.00 -13.88
CA THR A 213 -6.82 7.40 -12.56
C THR A 213 -5.35 7.00 -12.51
N ILE A 214 -4.81 6.93 -11.30
CA ILE A 214 -3.41 6.62 -11.07
C ILE A 214 -3.32 5.25 -10.41
N GLY A 215 -2.57 4.36 -11.03
CA GLY A 215 -2.24 3.07 -10.47
C GLY A 215 -1.31 3.19 -9.28
N VAL A 216 -1.21 2.13 -8.49
CA VAL A 216 -0.37 2.06 -7.31
C VAL A 216 0.41 0.77 -7.30
N ILE A 217 1.66 0.87 -6.85
CA ILE A 217 2.49 -0.28 -6.47
C ILE A 217 3.00 -0.02 -5.05
N ASP A 218 2.61 -0.87 -4.10
CA ASP A 218 3.18 -0.89 -2.76
C ASP A 218 4.15 -2.07 -2.61
N VAL A 219 5.40 -1.78 -2.23
CA VAL A 219 6.39 -2.79 -1.89
C VAL A 219 6.66 -2.70 -0.39
N GLY A 220 5.91 -3.49 0.37
CA GLY A 220 6.08 -3.63 1.80
C GLY A 220 7.26 -4.54 2.18
N GLY A 221 7.39 -4.80 3.48
CA GLY A 221 8.38 -5.76 4.00
C GLY A 221 8.02 -7.21 3.72
N ALA A 222 6.73 -7.54 3.72
CA ALA A 222 6.23 -8.92 3.63
C ALA A 222 5.45 -9.23 2.36
N SER A 223 4.94 -8.23 1.66
CA SER A 223 4.17 -8.40 0.44
C SER A 223 4.43 -7.28 -0.55
N VAL A 224 3.95 -7.51 -1.77
CA VAL A 224 3.87 -6.51 -2.82
C VAL A 224 2.43 -6.46 -3.31
N GLU A 225 1.92 -5.25 -3.52
CA GLU A 225 0.57 -4.96 -3.95
C GLU A 225 0.62 -4.10 -5.23
N ILE A 226 -0.26 -4.39 -6.19
CA ILE A 226 -0.45 -3.58 -7.40
C ILE A 226 -1.94 -3.40 -7.67
N SER A 227 -2.34 -2.17 -7.98
CA SER A 227 -3.73 -1.85 -8.27
C SER A 227 -3.87 -0.68 -9.24
N PHE A 228 -4.80 -0.78 -10.18
CA PHE A 228 -5.08 0.28 -11.16
C PHE A 228 -6.43 0.04 -11.83
N GLU A 229 -6.99 1.09 -12.44
CA GLU A 229 -8.17 0.94 -13.30
C GLU A 229 -7.74 0.40 -14.67
N PRO A 230 -8.23 -0.78 -15.09
CA PRO A 230 -7.84 -1.37 -16.36
C PRO A 230 -8.57 -0.71 -17.55
N SER A 231 -8.13 -1.01 -18.77
CA SER A 231 -8.82 -0.59 -19.99
C SER A 231 -10.28 -1.06 -20.03
N GLU A 232 -11.13 -0.32 -20.74
CA GLU A 232 -12.59 -0.54 -20.84
C GLU A 232 -13.00 -1.98 -21.21
N GLU A 233 -12.13 -2.74 -21.89
CA GLU A 233 -12.38 -4.15 -22.25
C GLU A 233 -12.42 -5.11 -21.05
N PHE A 234 -11.93 -4.68 -19.88
CA PHE A 234 -11.90 -5.46 -18.64
C PHE A 234 -13.03 -5.09 -17.66
N ARG A 235 -13.97 -4.20 -18.05
CA ARG A 235 -15.09 -3.82 -17.18
C ARG A 235 -15.98 -5.01 -16.85
N THR A 236 -16.36 -5.13 -15.58
CA THR A 236 -17.24 -6.19 -15.11
C THR A 236 -18.39 -5.63 -14.27
N ASP A 237 -19.54 -6.31 -14.24
CA ASP A 237 -20.62 -5.97 -13.30
C ASP A 237 -20.37 -6.51 -11.88
N LYS A 238 -19.22 -7.15 -11.63
CA LYS A 238 -18.86 -7.64 -10.30
C LYS A 238 -18.32 -6.48 -9.46
N HIS A 239 -18.88 -6.32 -8.29
CA HIS A 239 -18.35 -5.42 -7.28
C HIS A 239 -17.24 -6.13 -6.50
N PHE A 240 -16.33 -5.37 -5.89
CA PHE A 240 -15.68 -5.90 -4.70
C PHE A 240 -16.73 -5.97 -3.59
N ASP A 241 -17.63 -6.95 -3.71
CA ASP A 241 -18.69 -7.22 -2.76
C ASP A 241 -18.00 -7.72 -1.48
N GLY A 242 -18.02 -6.85 -0.47
CA GLY A 242 -17.28 -7.07 0.76
C GLY A 242 -17.13 -5.78 1.54
N ALA A 243 -18.25 -5.12 1.86
CA ALA A 243 -18.23 -4.32 3.07
C ALA A 243 -17.67 -5.23 4.17
N VAL A 244 -16.72 -4.73 4.97
CA VAL A 244 -16.27 -5.44 6.18
C VAL A 244 -17.43 -5.32 7.17
N VAL A 245 -18.54 -5.97 6.86
CA VAL A 245 -19.83 -5.91 7.55
C VAL A 245 -20.23 -7.31 7.99
N ASP A 246 -19.60 -8.36 7.45
CA ASP A 246 -19.87 -9.74 7.88
C ASP A 246 -18.65 -10.68 7.89
N GLY A 247 -17.43 -10.13 7.87
CA GLY A 247 -16.21 -10.96 7.85
C GLY A 247 -16.09 -11.89 6.64
N THR A 248 -16.93 -11.72 5.62
CA THR A 248 -16.83 -12.45 4.36
C THR A 248 -15.76 -11.79 3.50
N ASP A 249 -14.77 -12.61 3.12
CA ASP A 249 -13.80 -12.35 2.07
C ASP A 249 -14.42 -11.52 0.94
N PHE A 250 -13.65 -10.59 0.39
CA PHE A 250 -13.84 -10.18 -1.00
C PHE A 250 -13.97 -11.49 -1.76
N THR A 251 -15.18 -11.90 -2.18
CA THR A 251 -15.32 -13.18 -2.88
C THR A 251 -14.36 -13.07 -4.03
N GLU A 252 -13.30 -13.89 -4.02
CA GLU A 252 -12.18 -13.70 -4.93
C GLU A 252 -12.76 -13.58 -6.32
N VAL A 253 -12.76 -12.36 -6.87
CA VAL A 253 -13.04 -12.25 -8.28
C VAL A 253 -11.79 -12.87 -8.87
N ASP A 254 -11.90 -14.08 -9.42
CA ASP A 254 -10.76 -14.83 -9.98
C ASP A 254 -9.90 -13.98 -10.94
N SER A 255 -10.46 -12.91 -11.50
CA SER A 255 -9.77 -11.95 -12.37
C SER A 255 -8.98 -10.87 -11.63
N GLY A 256 -9.13 -10.70 -10.32
CA GLY A 256 -8.59 -9.56 -9.56
C GLY A 256 -9.28 -8.23 -9.86
N ILE A 257 -10.42 -8.23 -10.57
CA ILE A 257 -11.10 -6.99 -11.00
C ILE A 257 -12.43 -6.86 -10.29
N GLY A 258 -12.69 -5.72 -9.69
CA GLY A 258 -13.96 -5.42 -9.04
C GLY A 258 -14.30 -3.94 -9.06
N SER A 259 -15.55 -3.64 -8.77
CA SER A 259 -16.03 -2.26 -8.71
C SER A 259 -15.80 -1.65 -7.32
N VAL A 260 -15.32 -0.40 -7.27
CA VAL A 260 -15.26 0.44 -6.05
C VAL A 260 -16.02 1.73 -6.28
N TYR A 261 -16.53 2.32 -5.19
CA TYR A 261 -17.19 3.61 -5.21
C TYR A 261 -16.33 4.64 -4.48
N ILE A 262 -16.15 5.81 -5.10
CA ILE A 262 -15.48 6.95 -4.49
C ILE A 262 -16.06 8.25 -5.06
N GLY A 263 -16.41 9.18 -4.17
CA GLY A 263 -16.83 10.53 -4.56
C GLY A 263 -18.02 10.59 -5.53
N GLY A 264 -18.97 9.65 -5.44
CA GLY A 264 -20.13 9.62 -6.35
C GLY A 264 -19.96 8.78 -7.61
N THR A 265 -18.77 8.23 -7.85
CA THR A 265 -18.42 7.54 -9.10
C THR A 265 -18.01 6.09 -8.83
N ILE A 266 -18.45 5.18 -9.71
CA ILE A 266 -18.05 3.77 -9.68
C ILE A 266 -16.88 3.57 -10.64
N TYR A 267 -15.80 2.99 -10.13
CA TYR A 267 -14.60 2.64 -10.89
C TYR A 267 -14.44 1.13 -10.95
N GLN A 268 -13.83 0.64 -12.03
CA GLN A 268 -13.36 -0.75 -12.11
C GLN A 268 -11.89 -0.75 -11.70
N VAL A 269 -11.51 -1.59 -10.75
CA VAL A 269 -10.14 -1.64 -10.26
C VAL A 269 -9.65 -3.07 -10.35
N TYR A 270 -8.53 -3.25 -11.04
CA TYR A 270 -7.72 -4.43 -10.91
C TYR A 270 -6.88 -4.30 -9.65
N SER A 271 -6.85 -5.35 -8.84
CA SER A 271 -6.00 -5.48 -7.67
C SER A 271 -5.38 -6.87 -7.62
N SER A 272 -4.09 -6.90 -7.35
CA SER A 272 -3.35 -8.12 -7.07
C SER A 272 -2.36 -7.85 -5.95
N GLY A 273 -2.01 -8.91 -5.24
CA GLY A 273 -0.97 -8.82 -4.25
C GLY A 273 -0.36 -10.18 -3.95
N TYR A 274 0.91 -10.14 -3.62
CA TYR A 274 1.79 -11.29 -3.52
C TYR A 274 2.37 -11.30 -2.10
N GLY A 275 2.02 -12.30 -1.32
CA GLY A 275 2.63 -12.54 -0.01
C GLY A 275 4.04 -13.12 -0.15
N GLU A 276 4.85 -12.99 0.90
CA GLU A 276 6.23 -13.52 1.01
C GLU A 276 7.24 -12.94 0.01
N VAL A 277 6.83 -11.99 -0.82
CA VAL A 277 7.70 -11.33 -1.81
C VAL A 277 8.00 -9.87 -1.49
N GLY A 278 7.53 -9.32 -0.37
CA GLY A 278 7.99 -8.01 0.08
C GLY A 278 9.51 -8.00 0.27
N HIS A 279 10.17 -6.85 0.15
CA HIS A 279 11.64 -6.77 -0.01
C HIS A 279 12.44 -7.59 1.03
N ARG A 280 11.99 -7.59 2.30
CA ARG A 280 12.65 -8.33 3.39
C ARG A 280 12.45 -9.84 3.26
N GLU A 281 11.22 -10.29 3.04
CA GLU A 281 10.95 -11.72 2.89
C GLU A 281 11.54 -12.26 1.59
N PHE A 282 11.52 -11.47 0.51
CA PHE A 282 12.16 -11.82 -0.75
C PHE A 282 13.68 -11.99 -0.58
N LEU A 283 14.35 -11.09 0.15
CA LEU A 283 15.76 -11.25 0.51
C LEU A 283 16.01 -12.53 1.31
N ASN A 284 15.10 -12.89 2.23
CA ASN A 284 15.19 -14.17 2.96
C ASN A 284 15.08 -15.38 2.02
N HIS A 285 14.14 -15.37 1.07
CA HIS A 285 14.01 -16.43 0.06
C HIS A 285 15.22 -16.51 -0.86
N TYR A 286 15.77 -15.36 -1.25
CA TYR A 286 17.00 -15.28 -2.03
C TYR A 286 18.17 -15.94 -1.30
N GLN A 287 18.43 -15.57 -0.05
CA GLN A 287 19.55 -16.15 0.70
C GLN A 287 19.35 -17.65 0.99
N ARG A 288 18.10 -18.12 1.14
CA ARG A 288 17.79 -19.55 1.25
C ARG A 288 18.09 -20.30 -0.06
N LEU A 289 17.75 -19.72 -1.21
CA LEU A 289 18.09 -20.32 -2.50
C LEU A 289 19.62 -20.42 -2.68
N LEU A 290 20.35 -19.37 -2.29
CA LEU A 290 21.81 -19.42 -2.27
C LEU A 290 22.35 -20.51 -1.33
N TYR A 291 21.69 -20.76 -0.21
CA TYR A 291 22.09 -21.81 0.73
C TYR A 291 21.93 -23.21 0.12
N ASP A 292 20.86 -23.42 -0.64
CA ASP A 292 20.59 -24.70 -1.28
C ASP A 292 21.45 -24.95 -2.52
N GLU A 293 21.81 -23.89 -3.27
CA GLU A 293 22.42 -24.02 -4.60
C GLU A 293 23.83 -23.45 -4.74
N ASN A 294 24.20 -22.45 -3.94
CA ASN A 294 25.44 -21.67 -4.05
C ASN A 294 26.32 -21.83 -2.81
N PHE A 295 26.24 -22.99 -2.16
CA PHE A 295 27.05 -23.33 -1.02
C PHE A 295 28.53 -23.47 -1.40
N ILE A 296 29.40 -22.64 -0.79
CA ILE A 296 30.85 -22.74 -0.98
C ILE A 296 31.43 -23.79 -0.04
N GLN A 297 31.26 -23.60 1.27
CA GLN A 297 31.84 -24.48 2.30
C GLN A 297 31.21 -24.30 3.69
N GLU A 298 31.23 -25.38 4.48
CA GLU A 298 30.84 -25.38 5.90
C GLU A 298 32.12 -25.22 6.72
N GLN A 299 32.18 -24.15 7.51
CA GLN A 299 33.23 -23.91 8.49
C GLN A 299 32.74 -24.22 9.91
N SER A 300 33.66 -24.24 10.87
CA SER A 300 33.31 -24.32 12.30
C SER A 300 32.46 -23.13 12.73
N SER A 301 32.72 -21.96 12.17
CA SER A 301 32.03 -20.69 12.45
C SER A 301 30.67 -20.54 11.77
N GLY A 302 30.41 -21.19 10.63
CA GLY A 302 29.17 -21.01 9.88
C GLY A 302 29.21 -21.57 8.46
N TYR A 303 28.19 -21.25 7.68
CA TYR A 303 28.10 -21.58 6.25
C TYR A 303 28.50 -20.38 5.41
N VAL A 304 29.32 -20.56 4.38
CA VAL A 304 29.69 -19.49 3.45
C VAL A 304 29.02 -19.72 2.10
N LEU A 305 28.28 -18.73 1.62
CA LEU A 305 27.53 -18.75 0.37
C LEU A 305 28.13 -17.78 -0.63
N ASP A 306 28.10 -18.14 -1.92
CA ASP A 306 28.50 -17.25 -3.00
C ASP A 306 27.31 -16.35 -3.39
N ASP A 307 27.44 -15.06 -3.10
CA ASP A 307 26.40 -14.05 -3.27
C ASP A 307 26.69 -13.11 -4.46
N PRO A 308 26.03 -13.31 -5.62
CA PRO A 308 26.26 -12.45 -6.77
C PRO A 308 25.80 -10.99 -6.59
N CYS A 309 24.87 -10.73 -5.67
CA CYS A 309 24.36 -9.39 -5.41
C CYS A 309 25.18 -8.61 -4.36
N GLY A 310 26.26 -9.21 -3.82
CA GLY A 310 27.16 -8.57 -2.86
C GLY A 310 28.47 -8.11 -3.49
N TRP A 311 29.11 -7.12 -2.87
CA TRP A 311 30.41 -6.59 -3.31
C TRP A 311 31.50 -7.67 -3.36
N SER A 312 32.37 -7.58 -4.37
CA SER A 312 33.44 -8.54 -4.59
C SER A 312 34.33 -8.69 -3.35
N GLU A 313 34.56 -9.94 -2.94
CA GLU A 313 35.42 -10.32 -1.81
C GLU A 313 34.97 -9.79 -0.43
N PHE A 314 33.80 -9.19 -0.33
CA PHE A 314 33.23 -8.70 0.92
C PHE A 314 32.37 -9.76 1.59
N VAL A 315 32.40 -9.82 2.92
CA VAL A 315 31.62 -10.81 3.69
C VAL A 315 30.65 -10.12 4.63
N ILE A 316 29.37 -10.44 4.50
CA ILE A 316 28.30 -9.99 5.38
C ILE A 316 27.59 -11.19 6.01
N GLN A 317 27.07 -11.03 7.23
CA GLN A 317 26.23 -12.05 7.85
C GLN A 317 24.82 -12.00 7.25
N GLY A 318 24.30 -13.15 6.82
CA GLY A 318 22.95 -13.29 6.29
C GLY A 318 21.86 -13.08 7.35
N THR A 319 20.61 -13.00 6.90
CA THR A 319 19.43 -12.68 7.72
C THR A 319 18.86 -13.90 8.46
N PHE A 320 19.29 -15.11 8.11
CA PHE A 320 18.79 -16.35 8.70
C PHE A 320 19.93 -17.29 9.15
N THR A 321 19.58 -18.26 10.00
CA THR A 321 20.50 -19.32 10.44
C THR A 321 20.32 -20.59 9.62
N GLY A 322 21.44 -21.18 9.21
CA GLY A 322 21.47 -22.44 8.48
C GLY A 322 21.21 -23.66 9.36
N SER A 323 21.46 -24.85 8.83
CA SER A 323 21.27 -26.09 9.59
C SER A 323 22.11 -26.09 10.90
N LYS A 324 21.61 -26.72 11.96
CA LYS A 324 22.23 -26.73 13.30
C LYS A 324 22.38 -25.33 13.94
N GLU A 325 21.53 -24.37 13.55
CA GLU A 325 21.51 -23.00 14.08
C GLU A 325 22.82 -22.22 13.85
N LYS A 326 23.67 -22.66 12.91
CA LYS A 326 24.90 -21.94 12.59
C LYS A 326 24.58 -20.70 11.75
N PRO A 327 25.35 -19.60 11.90
CA PRO A 327 25.19 -18.42 11.08
C PRO A 327 25.55 -18.70 9.62
N VAL A 328 24.95 -17.92 8.74
CA VAL A 328 25.24 -17.88 7.31
C VAL A 328 26.03 -16.61 6.99
N TYR A 329 27.08 -16.74 6.19
CA TYR A 329 27.91 -15.65 5.69
C TYR A 329 27.81 -15.60 4.18
N LEU A 330 27.52 -14.42 3.65
CA LEU A 330 27.43 -14.15 2.22
C LEU A 330 28.77 -13.58 1.77
N TYR A 331 29.45 -14.29 0.88
CA TYR A 331 30.69 -13.84 0.23
C TYR A 331 30.33 -13.27 -1.14
N GLY A 332 30.51 -11.97 -1.30
CA GLY A 332 30.09 -11.27 -2.52
C GLY A 332 31.01 -11.56 -3.71
N SER A 333 30.40 -11.77 -4.87
CA SER A 333 31.10 -12.01 -6.15
C SER A 333 30.90 -10.90 -7.18
N ALA A 334 30.10 -9.87 -6.88
CA ALA A 334 29.79 -8.75 -7.78
C ALA A 334 29.46 -9.20 -9.21
N ASP A 335 28.45 -10.07 -9.35
CA ASP A 335 27.98 -10.57 -10.64
C ASP A 335 26.52 -10.14 -10.87
N PRO A 336 26.30 -8.94 -11.46
CA PRO A 336 24.96 -8.42 -11.70
C PRO A 336 24.10 -9.34 -12.58
N THR A 337 24.72 -10.09 -13.50
CA THR A 337 23.99 -11.00 -14.39
C THR A 337 23.44 -12.17 -13.58
N ARG A 338 24.30 -12.81 -12.78
CA ARG A 338 23.88 -13.92 -11.90
C ARG A 338 22.95 -13.45 -10.79
N CYS A 339 23.10 -12.22 -10.30
CA CYS A 339 22.21 -11.61 -9.31
C CYS A 339 20.78 -11.56 -9.85
N ILE A 340 20.59 -10.98 -11.04
CA ILE A 340 19.28 -10.89 -11.71
C ILE A 340 18.71 -12.28 -12.01
N GLU A 341 19.52 -13.19 -12.54
CA GLU A 341 19.08 -14.58 -12.83
C GLU A 341 18.62 -15.31 -11.55
N THR A 342 19.31 -15.09 -10.43
CA THR A 342 18.95 -15.68 -9.15
C THR A 342 17.64 -15.08 -8.62
N ILE A 343 17.49 -13.75 -8.67
CA ILE A 343 16.23 -13.06 -8.30
C ILE A 343 15.06 -13.57 -9.15
N ARG A 344 15.24 -13.71 -10.47
CA ARG A 344 14.23 -14.31 -11.36
C ARG A 344 13.84 -15.71 -10.93
N LYS A 345 14.82 -16.54 -10.55
CA LYS A 345 14.58 -17.89 -10.08
C LYS A 345 13.80 -17.93 -8.76
N VAL A 346 14.10 -17.01 -7.83
CA VAL A 346 13.33 -16.85 -6.58
C VAL A 346 11.86 -16.55 -6.89
N TRP A 347 11.58 -15.58 -7.78
CA TRP A 347 10.21 -15.27 -8.21
C TRP A 347 9.48 -16.50 -8.78
N LYS A 348 10.13 -17.25 -9.68
CA LYS A 348 9.54 -18.48 -10.26
C LYS A 348 9.24 -19.53 -9.21
N ASN A 349 10.14 -19.72 -8.24
CA ASN A 349 9.98 -20.69 -7.16
C ASN A 349 8.82 -20.31 -6.23
N ILE A 350 8.73 -19.04 -5.82
CA ILE A 350 7.66 -18.57 -4.92
C ILE A 350 6.30 -18.66 -5.62
N LEU A 351 6.20 -18.22 -6.88
CA LEU A 351 4.94 -18.19 -7.62
C LEU A 351 4.56 -19.56 -8.21
N GLY A 352 5.45 -20.54 -8.20
CA GLY A 352 5.22 -21.85 -8.84
C GLY A 352 5.00 -21.76 -10.36
N CYS A 353 5.56 -20.73 -11.00
CA CYS A 353 5.36 -20.41 -12.41
C CYS A 353 6.70 -20.41 -13.17
N GLU A 354 6.82 -21.24 -14.20
CA GLU A 354 8.05 -21.35 -15.01
C GLU A 354 8.20 -20.25 -16.09
N SER A 355 7.09 -19.61 -16.47
CA SER A 355 7.05 -18.54 -17.47
C SER A 355 6.44 -17.24 -16.91
N TYR A 356 6.87 -16.10 -17.45
CA TYR A 356 6.29 -14.81 -17.07
C TYR A 356 4.84 -14.63 -17.54
N ASP A 357 4.44 -15.33 -18.62
CA ASP A 357 3.03 -15.39 -19.04
C ASP A 357 2.13 -16.07 -18.00
N CYS A 358 2.66 -17.02 -17.22
CA CYS A 358 1.96 -17.64 -16.09
C CYS A 358 1.76 -16.63 -14.95
N ILE A 359 2.82 -15.87 -14.65
CA ILE A 359 2.85 -14.87 -13.58
C ILE A 359 1.89 -13.72 -13.88
N LYS A 360 1.88 -13.23 -15.12
CA LYS A 360 1.01 -12.13 -15.59
C LYS A 360 -0.39 -12.58 -15.97
N LYS A 361 -0.72 -13.87 -15.81
CA LYS A 361 -1.97 -14.43 -16.32
C LYS A 361 -3.17 -13.76 -15.64
N GLY A 362 -3.90 -12.95 -16.40
CA GLY A 362 -5.07 -12.21 -15.91
C GLY A 362 -4.76 -10.76 -15.49
N GLN A 363 -3.49 -10.35 -15.46
CA GLN A 363 -3.12 -8.95 -15.25
C GLN A 363 -3.38 -8.13 -16.53
N PRO A 364 -4.13 -7.02 -16.44
CA PRO A 364 -4.27 -6.06 -17.54
C PRO A 364 -2.95 -5.36 -17.89
N SER A 365 -2.86 -4.76 -19.08
CA SER A 365 -1.64 -4.03 -19.49
C SER A 365 -1.41 -2.79 -18.62
N VAL A 366 -0.14 -2.54 -18.28
CA VAL A 366 0.29 -1.36 -17.52
C VAL A 366 0.70 -0.18 -18.40
N GLU A 367 0.90 -0.36 -19.71
CA GLU A 367 1.60 0.60 -20.59
C GLU A 367 0.96 2.00 -20.68
N LYS A 368 -0.35 2.11 -20.44
CA LYS A 368 -1.09 3.38 -20.58
C LYS A 368 -1.41 4.03 -19.25
N HIS A 369 -0.94 3.44 -18.16
CA HIS A 369 -1.28 3.87 -16.81
C HIS A 369 -0.08 4.50 -16.16
N LEU A 370 -0.38 5.56 -15.45
CA LEU A 370 0.53 6.25 -14.58
C LEU A 370 0.46 5.58 -13.20
N PHE A 371 1.58 5.44 -12.52
CA PHE A 371 1.66 4.75 -11.24
C PHE A 371 2.35 5.59 -10.17
N ILE A 372 2.00 5.31 -8.91
CA ILE A 372 2.79 5.74 -7.75
C ILE A 372 3.39 4.51 -7.07
N GLY A 373 4.67 4.61 -6.73
CA GLY A 373 5.41 3.62 -5.96
C GLY A 373 5.70 4.09 -4.54
N PHE A 374 5.25 3.34 -3.53
CA PHE A 374 5.45 3.63 -2.10
C PHE A 374 6.57 2.81 -1.45
N ASN A 375 6.91 3.13 -0.20
CA ASN A 375 7.79 2.33 0.67
C ASN A 375 9.17 2.04 0.06
N THR A 376 9.49 0.81 -0.36
CA THR A 376 10.83 0.45 -0.86
C THR A 376 11.27 1.30 -2.05
N PHE A 377 10.33 1.77 -2.89
CA PHE A 377 10.64 2.72 -3.97
C PHE A 377 11.31 3.99 -3.46
N LEU A 378 10.78 4.58 -2.38
CA LEU A 378 11.33 5.78 -1.76
C LEU A 378 12.63 5.52 -1.02
N SER A 379 12.78 4.34 -0.41
CA SER A 379 14.05 3.95 0.20
C SER A 379 15.15 4.00 -0.86
N VAL A 380 14.95 3.31 -1.99
CA VAL A 380 15.91 3.28 -3.09
C VAL A 380 16.10 4.66 -3.72
N GLN A 381 15.02 5.43 -3.91
CA GLN A 381 15.12 6.80 -4.42
C GLN A 381 16.04 7.66 -3.55
N ARG A 382 15.79 7.70 -2.24
CA ARG A 382 16.52 8.54 -1.29
C ARG A 382 17.97 8.11 -1.13
N SER A 383 18.23 6.79 -1.07
CA SER A 383 19.60 6.27 -0.94
C SER A 383 20.46 6.55 -2.18
N LEU A 384 19.84 6.70 -3.36
CA LEU A 384 20.54 6.90 -4.63
C LEU A 384 20.41 8.32 -5.20
N ASP A 385 19.67 9.20 -4.53
CA ASP A 385 19.32 10.53 -5.02
C ASP A 385 18.75 10.51 -6.45
N LEU A 386 17.82 9.58 -6.71
CA LEU A 386 17.16 9.47 -8.01
C LEU A 386 16.13 10.59 -8.19
N ASP A 387 15.94 11.00 -9.45
CA ASP A 387 14.76 11.74 -9.88
C ASP A 387 13.49 11.00 -9.42
N ASP A 388 12.39 11.74 -9.21
CA ASP A 388 11.16 11.15 -8.66
C ASP A 388 10.45 10.20 -9.64
N ARG A 389 10.81 10.28 -10.92
CA ARG A 389 10.37 9.37 -11.98
C ARG A 389 11.59 8.83 -12.70
N PRO A 390 12.40 8.01 -12.04
CA PRO A 390 13.55 7.44 -12.69
C PRO A 390 13.07 6.49 -13.79
N TYR A 391 13.83 6.39 -14.87
CA TYR A 391 13.63 5.29 -15.80
C TYR A 391 13.90 3.97 -15.07
N ILE A 392 13.11 2.93 -15.34
CA ILE A 392 13.28 1.63 -14.67
C ILE A 392 14.69 1.06 -14.90
N LEU A 393 15.29 1.33 -16.07
CA LEU A 393 16.67 0.95 -16.37
C LEU A 393 17.72 1.61 -15.45
N GLU A 394 17.43 2.77 -14.85
CA GLU A 394 18.35 3.43 -13.90
C GLU A 394 18.54 2.60 -12.64
N LEU A 395 17.52 1.85 -12.18
CA LEU A 395 17.66 0.93 -11.06
C LEU A 395 18.75 -0.12 -11.35
N LEU A 396 18.71 -0.70 -12.54
CA LEU A 396 19.72 -1.67 -12.97
C LEU A 396 21.11 -1.02 -13.10
N TYR A 397 21.17 0.17 -13.69
CA TYR A 397 22.42 0.91 -13.85
C TYR A 397 23.09 1.18 -12.50
N TRP A 398 22.36 1.75 -11.54
CA TRP A 398 22.90 2.08 -10.23
C TRP A 398 23.28 0.85 -9.42
N GLY A 399 22.49 -0.23 -9.47
CA GLY A 399 22.86 -1.49 -8.84
C GLY A 399 24.21 -2.02 -9.35
N GLN A 400 24.48 -1.92 -10.65
CA GLN A 400 25.77 -2.28 -11.24
C GLN A 400 26.89 -1.34 -10.81
N GLN A 401 26.67 -0.03 -10.87
CA GLN A 401 27.70 0.95 -10.48
C GLN A 401 28.13 0.77 -9.03
N ILE A 402 27.21 0.50 -8.12
CA ILE A 402 27.52 0.38 -6.69
C ILE A 402 28.26 -0.93 -6.38
N LEU A 403 27.97 -2.01 -7.10
CA LEU A 403 28.74 -3.25 -6.97
C LEU A 403 30.20 -3.09 -7.40
N ASP A 404 30.48 -2.16 -8.31
CA ASP A 404 31.83 -1.82 -8.77
C ASP A 404 32.56 -0.80 -7.88
N MET A 405 31.85 -0.15 -6.94
CA MET A 405 32.43 0.82 -6.00
C MET A 405 33.21 0.14 -4.87
N GLU A 406 34.15 0.88 -4.29
CA GLU A 406 34.76 0.51 -3.01
C GLU A 406 33.69 0.47 -1.92
N VAL A 407 33.66 -0.60 -1.11
CA VAL A 407 32.58 -0.86 -0.14
C VAL A 407 32.32 0.33 0.78
N ASN A 408 33.38 0.96 1.31
CA ASN A 408 33.22 2.10 2.22
C ASN A 408 32.60 3.34 1.53
N GLU A 409 32.90 3.55 0.25
CA GLU A 409 32.32 4.64 -0.53
C GLU A 409 30.85 4.36 -0.83
N ALA A 410 30.53 3.13 -1.22
CA ALA A 410 29.17 2.68 -1.46
C ALA A 410 28.28 2.78 -0.20
N VAL A 411 28.79 2.36 0.96
CA VAL A 411 28.04 2.40 2.22
C VAL A 411 27.79 3.85 2.66
N GLU A 412 28.79 4.72 2.55
CA GLU A 412 28.63 6.15 2.84
C GLU A 412 27.60 6.80 1.90
N LEU A 413 27.67 6.50 0.59
CA LEU A 413 26.73 7.01 -0.41
C LEU A 413 25.28 6.62 -0.07
N LEU A 414 25.05 5.34 0.22
CA LEU A 414 23.70 4.80 0.40
C LEU A 414 23.06 5.18 1.73
N THR A 415 23.85 5.29 2.79
CA THR A 415 23.31 5.36 4.17
C THR A 415 23.70 6.63 4.92
N GLY A 416 24.73 7.36 4.46
CA GLY A 416 25.37 8.43 5.23
C GLY A 416 25.99 7.96 6.56
N ASN A 417 26.12 6.65 6.76
CA ASN A 417 26.70 6.03 7.93
C ASN A 417 27.63 4.88 7.51
N PRO A 418 28.96 5.04 7.57
CA PRO A 418 29.91 4.07 7.03
C PRO A 418 29.89 2.70 7.75
N ASP A 419 29.25 2.63 8.93
CA ASP A 419 29.09 1.40 9.69
C ASP A 419 27.80 0.61 9.34
N ASP A 420 26.86 1.21 8.59
CA ASP A 420 25.56 0.57 8.28
C ASP A 420 25.59 -0.25 6.98
N VAL A 421 26.51 -1.21 6.96
CA VAL A 421 26.74 -2.08 5.81
C VAL A 421 25.52 -2.95 5.48
N VAL A 422 24.70 -3.30 6.49
CA VAL A 422 23.53 -4.16 6.30
C VAL A 422 22.45 -3.42 5.52
N THR A 423 22.18 -2.16 5.85
CA THR A 423 21.23 -1.34 5.10
C THR A 423 21.73 -1.08 3.67
N ALA A 424 23.02 -0.74 3.51
CA ALA A 424 23.61 -0.53 2.20
C ALA A 424 23.50 -1.77 1.29
N TYR A 425 23.80 -2.96 1.82
CA TYR A 425 23.61 -4.22 1.09
C TYR A 425 22.15 -4.45 0.67
N ALA A 426 21.21 -4.19 1.59
CA ALA A 426 19.79 -4.33 1.29
C ALA A 426 19.33 -3.36 0.20
N ASP A 427 19.83 -2.12 0.19
CA ASP A 427 19.50 -1.12 -0.83
C ASP A 427 20.04 -1.52 -2.22
N ILE A 428 21.27 -2.05 -2.30
CA ILE A 428 21.81 -2.61 -3.56
C ILE A 428 20.93 -3.75 -4.05
N PHE A 429 20.61 -4.70 -3.19
CA PHE A 429 19.73 -5.81 -3.54
C PHE A 429 18.38 -5.31 -4.06
N ASN A 430 17.81 -4.29 -3.39
CA ASN A 430 16.54 -3.69 -3.76
C ASN A 430 16.54 -3.07 -5.16
N THR A 431 17.67 -2.54 -5.65
CA THR A 431 17.76 -2.04 -7.03
C THR A 431 17.48 -3.14 -8.07
N PHE A 432 18.15 -4.29 -7.94
CA PHE A 432 17.97 -5.44 -8.84
C PHE A 432 16.60 -6.10 -8.64
N TYR A 433 16.15 -6.20 -7.39
CA TYR A 433 14.86 -6.75 -7.04
C TYR A 433 13.71 -5.93 -7.66
N LEU A 434 13.71 -4.61 -7.51
CA LEU A 434 12.71 -3.72 -8.10
C LEU A 434 12.76 -3.78 -9.63
N TYR A 435 13.97 -3.78 -10.24
CA TYR A 435 14.10 -3.91 -11.69
C TYR A 435 13.45 -5.19 -12.22
N VAL A 436 13.74 -6.35 -11.63
CA VAL A 436 13.15 -7.63 -12.05
C VAL A 436 11.64 -7.65 -11.79
N MET A 437 11.19 -7.18 -10.63
CA MET A 437 9.77 -7.11 -10.30
C MET A 437 8.99 -6.27 -11.32
N LEU A 438 9.45 -5.05 -11.61
CA LEU A 438 8.76 -4.16 -12.54
C LEU A 438 8.74 -4.72 -13.97
N THR A 439 9.88 -5.16 -14.48
CA THR A 439 10.01 -5.59 -15.88
C THR A 439 9.42 -6.98 -16.12
N ASP A 440 9.88 -7.96 -15.35
CA ASP A 440 9.58 -9.36 -15.60
C ASP A 440 8.23 -9.77 -15.00
N ILE A 441 7.90 -9.28 -13.80
CA ILE A 441 6.68 -9.66 -13.06
C ILE A 441 5.49 -8.78 -13.47
N PHE A 442 5.65 -7.46 -13.44
CA PHE A 442 4.55 -6.54 -13.77
C PHE A 442 4.50 -6.07 -15.22
N GLY A 443 5.56 -6.25 -16.00
CA GLY A 443 5.53 -6.00 -17.44
C GLY A 443 5.69 -4.55 -17.85
N PHE A 444 6.35 -3.75 -17.01
CA PHE A 444 6.77 -2.41 -17.41
C PHE A 444 7.94 -2.49 -18.40
N SER A 445 7.98 -1.56 -19.36
CA SER A 445 9.15 -1.39 -20.23
C SER A 445 10.35 -0.88 -19.40
N PRO A 446 11.57 -1.40 -19.60
CA PRO A 446 12.77 -0.85 -18.96
C PRO A 446 12.99 0.64 -19.21
N ASP A 447 12.55 1.14 -20.37
CA ASP A 447 12.66 2.56 -20.75
C ASP A 447 11.45 3.39 -20.27
N SER A 448 10.59 2.85 -19.40
CA SER A 448 9.46 3.57 -18.84
C SER A 448 9.87 4.38 -17.60
N ASN A 449 9.30 5.58 -17.47
CA ASN A 449 9.34 6.44 -16.30
C ASN A 449 7.93 6.74 -15.76
N GLN A 450 6.97 5.84 -16.00
CA GLN A 450 5.55 6.06 -15.66
C GLN A 450 5.23 5.91 -14.16
N ILE A 451 6.23 5.60 -13.34
CA ILE A 451 6.07 5.38 -11.89
C ILE A 451 6.70 6.56 -11.16
N LEU A 452 5.88 7.30 -10.42
CA LEU A 452 6.31 8.35 -9.50
C LEU A 452 6.64 7.73 -8.14
N PHE A 453 7.88 7.85 -7.68
CA PHE A 453 8.30 7.39 -6.36
C PHE A 453 7.98 8.51 -5.36
N THR A 454 6.88 8.37 -4.62
CA THR A 454 6.46 9.37 -3.63
C THR A 454 5.63 8.73 -2.54
N ASP A 455 5.71 9.23 -1.30
CA ASP A 455 4.77 8.91 -0.21
C ASP A 455 3.86 10.10 0.10
N ARG A 456 3.85 11.16 -0.72
CA ARG A 456 3.13 12.41 -0.45
C ARG A 456 2.58 13.04 -1.73
N PHE A 457 1.42 13.69 -1.60
CA PHE A 457 0.93 14.66 -2.59
C PHE A 457 1.21 16.10 -2.16
N TYR A 458 1.62 16.94 -3.11
CA TYR A 458 2.08 18.32 -2.85
C TYR A 458 0.99 19.20 -2.24
N PHE A 459 -0.26 19.09 -2.70
CA PHE A 459 -1.34 19.89 -2.14
C PHE A 459 -1.67 19.37 -0.73
N HIS A 460 -1.38 20.20 0.28
CA HIS A 460 -1.46 19.89 1.71
C HIS A 460 -0.47 18.84 2.26
N HIS A 461 0.50 18.34 1.47
CA HIS A 461 1.51 17.35 1.90
C HIS A 461 0.89 16.08 2.54
N THR A 462 -0.28 15.67 2.06
CA THR A 462 -0.95 14.46 2.54
C THR A 462 -0.07 13.25 2.26
N SER A 463 0.43 12.59 3.30
CA SER A 463 1.15 11.33 3.12
C SER A 463 0.19 10.24 2.66
N LEU A 464 0.65 9.37 1.78
CA LEU A 464 -0.15 8.31 1.19
C LEU A 464 -0.02 7.06 2.03
N THR A 465 -1.17 6.55 2.46
CA THR A 465 -1.26 5.34 3.27
C THR A 465 -2.57 4.65 2.88
N TRP A 466 -2.57 3.33 2.73
CA TRP A 466 -3.81 2.58 2.50
C TRP A 466 -4.88 2.86 3.57
N GLY A 467 -4.50 3.31 4.77
CA GLY A 467 -5.43 3.71 5.83
C GLY A 467 -6.43 4.80 5.41
N LEU A 468 -6.03 5.74 4.54
CA LEU A 468 -6.94 6.74 3.97
C LEU A 468 -7.98 6.09 3.06
N GLY A 469 -7.55 5.18 2.18
CA GLY A 469 -8.44 4.45 1.31
C GLY A 469 -9.36 3.48 2.05
N ALA A 470 -8.86 2.83 3.12
CA ALA A 470 -9.66 2.00 3.99
C ALA A 470 -10.77 2.82 4.67
N MET A 471 -10.44 3.97 5.27
CA MET A 471 -11.46 4.83 5.89
C MET A 471 -12.47 5.34 4.84
N THR A 472 -11.99 5.75 3.67
CA THR A 472 -12.85 6.19 2.55
C THR A 472 -13.83 5.09 2.14
N TYR A 473 -13.31 3.88 1.93
CA TYR A 473 -14.12 2.70 1.61
C TYR A 473 -15.19 2.45 2.67
N GLN A 474 -14.82 2.47 3.96
CA GLN A 474 -15.75 2.23 5.05
C GLN A 474 -16.84 3.30 5.14
N VAL A 475 -16.49 4.59 5.04
CA VAL A 475 -17.46 5.69 5.07
C VAL A 475 -18.46 5.60 3.91
N ASP A 476 -17.98 5.24 2.72
CA ASP A 476 -18.83 5.11 1.53
C ASP A 476 -19.78 3.91 1.61
N HIS A 477 -19.36 2.79 2.22
CA HIS A 477 -20.15 1.54 2.28
C HIS A 477 -21.01 1.37 3.53
N LEU A 478 -20.59 1.93 4.67
CA LEU A 478 -21.27 1.68 5.95
C LEU A 478 -22.58 2.49 6.11
N ALA A 479 -22.90 3.41 5.20
CA ALA A 479 -24.06 4.31 5.32
C ALA A 479 -24.19 4.87 6.77
N LEU A 480 -23.06 5.30 7.34
CA LEU A 480 -22.94 5.72 8.75
C LEU A 480 -23.79 6.93 9.09
#